data_AF-A0A0K8Q0K8-F1
#
_entry.id   AF-A0A0K8Q0K8-F1
#
_cell.length_a   1.000
_cell.length_b   1.000
_cell.length_c   1.000
_cell.angle_alpha   90.00
_cell.angle_beta   90.00
_cell.angle_gamma   90.00
#
_symmetry.space_group_name_H-M   'P 1'
#
loop_
_entity.id
_entity.type
_entity.pdbx_description
1 polymer ?
#
loop_
_entity_poly.entity_id
_entity_poly.type
_entity_poly.pdbx_seq_one_letter_code
_entity_poly.pdbx_strand_id
1 'polypeptide(L)'
;MAGRTGGPVRPQRTSGPRDLEAVFTGFGWNTISINGHDLREISDALTFAQSFRGVSGKPTAIISNTIKGFGVSFTQGTYKWHNGIATEEQLRTASEELGQNVEAIK
;
A
#
# COMPACT_ATOMS: atom_id res chain seq x y z
N MET A 1 -12.44 -3.48 -31.55
CA MET A 1 -11.53 -3.89 -30.46
C MET A 1 -10.65 -2.70 -30.10
N ALA A 2 -11.18 -1.73 -29.35
CA ALA A 2 -10.41 -0.58 -28.88
C ALA A 2 -10.05 -0.82 -27.41
N GLY A 3 -8.78 -1.17 -27.18
CA GLY A 3 -8.24 -1.43 -25.85
C GLY A 3 -8.27 -0.15 -25.01
N ARG A 4 -8.83 -0.26 -23.80
CA ARG A 4 -8.91 0.80 -22.79
C ARG A 4 -7.54 1.43 -22.56
N THR A 5 -7.37 2.69 -22.95
CA THR A 5 -6.31 3.57 -22.44
C THR A 5 -6.70 4.03 -21.04
N GLY A 6 -6.48 3.16 -20.05
CA GLY A 6 -6.44 3.58 -18.65
C GLY A 6 -5.06 4.16 -18.39
N GLY A 7 -4.92 5.49 -18.44
CA GLY A 7 -3.73 6.15 -17.91
C GLY A 7 -3.53 5.77 -16.43
N PRO A 8 -2.31 5.88 -15.89
CA PRO A 8 -2.06 5.49 -14.50
C PRO A 8 -2.99 6.29 -13.60
N VAL A 9 -3.86 5.58 -12.89
CA VAL A 9 -4.65 6.12 -11.79
C VAL A 9 -3.63 6.62 -10.78
N ARG A 10 -3.41 7.94 -10.71
CA ARG A 10 -2.51 8.52 -9.70
C ARG A 10 -3.11 8.20 -8.33
N PRO A 11 -2.45 7.36 -7.49
CA PRO A 11 -2.90 7.18 -6.12
C PRO A 11 -2.81 8.55 -5.41
N GLN A 12 -3.73 8.81 -4.50
CA GLN A 12 -3.71 10.04 -3.71
C GLN A 12 -2.35 10.20 -3.00
N ARG A 13 -1.79 11.41 -3.11
CA ARG A 13 -0.50 11.82 -2.54
C ARG A 13 -0.38 11.34 -1.08
N THR A 14 0.76 10.73 -0.77
CA THR A 14 1.21 10.35 0.58
C THR A 14 0.80 11.40 1.61
N SER A 15 0.27 10.98 2.76
CA SER A 15 -0.36 11.80 3.81
C SER A 15 0.55 12.81 4.54
N GLY A 16 1.74 13.12 4.00
CA GLY A 16 2.66 14.14 4.49
C GLY A 16 2.86 15.26 3.47
N PRO A 17 3.39 16.43 3.87
CA PRO A 17 3.56 17.59 2.98
C PRO A 17 4.62 17.37 1.88
N ARG A 18 5.32 16.22 1.88
CA ARG A 18 6.45 15.95 0.99
C ARG A 18 6.08 14.91 -0.06
N ASP A 19 6.42 15.24 -1.30
CA ASP A 19 6.35 14.36 -2.45
C ASP A 19 7.49 13.33 -2.38
N LEU A 20 7.21 12.15 -1.82
CA LEU A 20 8.24 11.11 -1.64
C LEU A 20 8.79 10.62 -2.98
N GLU A 21 7.98 10.62 -4.04
CA GLU A 21 8.44 10.22 -5.37
C GLU A 21 9.56 11.16 -5.86
N ALA A 22 9.35 12.47 -5.71
CA ALA A 22 10.33 13.48 -6.06
C ALA A 22 11.60 13.38 -5.19
N VAL A 23 11.46 13.09 -3.90
CA VAL A 23 12.60 12.94 -2.97
C VAL A 23 13.51 11.78 -3.40
N PHE A 24 12.96 10.58 -3.62
CA PHE A 24 13.75 9.42 -4.01
C PHE A 24 14.34 9.54 -5.42
N THR A 25 13.57 10.11 -6.36
CA THR A 25 14.07 10.43 -7.70
C THR A 25 15.23 11.43 -7.62
N GLY A 26 15.13 12.45 -6.77
CA GLY A 26 16.20 13.43 -6.54
C GLY A 26 17.48 12.83 -5.95
N PHE A 27 17.37 11.76 -5.15
CA PHE A 27 18.50 10.96 -4.70
C PHE A 27 19.04 9.99 -5.76
N GLY A 28 18.48 9.98 -6.98
CA GLY A 28 18.91 9.13 -8.07
C GLY A 28 18.39 7.69 -8.01
N TRP A 29 17.37 7.40 -7.21
CA TRP A 29 16.76 6.08 -7.11
C TRP A 29 15.79 5.84 -8.26
N ASN A 30 15.62 4.58 -8.66
CA ASN A 30 14.43 4.20 -9.43
C ASN A 30 13.23 4.33 -8.49
N THR A 31 12.16 4.97 -8.95
CA THR A 31 10.99 5.23 -8.10
C THR A 31 9.73 4.71 -8.76
N ILE A 32 8.94 3.94 -8.03
CA ILE A 32 7.68 3.32 -8.49
C ILE A 32 6.60 3.69 -7.48
N SER A 33 5.45 4.17 -7.92
CA SER A 33 4.32 4.52 -7.05
C SER A 33 3.13 3.64 -7.39
N ILE A 34 2.51 3.04 -6.38
CA ILE A 34 1.43 2.06 -6.57
C ILE A 34 0.29 2.28 -5.58
N ASN A 35 -0.87 1.70 -5.88
CA ASN A 35 -1.89 1.42 -4.89
C ASN A 35 -1.44 0.25 -3.99
N GLY A 36 -1.19 0.54 -2.71
CA GLY A 36 -0.72 -0.44 -1.73
C GLY A 36 -1.75 -1.50 -1.31
N HIS A 37 -2.97 -1.43 -1.85
CA HIS A 37 -4.05 -2.39 -1.62
C HIS A 37 -4.44 -3.20 -2.88
N ASP A 38 -3.79 -2.98 -4.02
CA ASP A 38 -3.96 -3.84 -5.20
C ASP A 38 -2.78 -4.83 -5.29
N LEU A 39 -3.08 -6.11 -5.05
CA LEU A 39 -2.08 -7.18 -5.06
C LEU A 39 -1.36 -7.33 -6.41
N ARG A 40 -2.01 -6.97 -7.52
CA ARG A 40 -1.38 -7.03 -8.85
C ARG A 40 -0.37 -5.91 -9.00
N GLU A 41 -0.73 -4.68 -8.61
CA GLU A 41 0.22 -3.56 -8.63
C GLU A 41 1.45 -3.83 -7.75
N ILE A 42 1.25 -4.45 -6.59
CA ILE A 42 2.35 -4.88 -5.71
C ILE A 42 3.24 -5.91 -6.42
N SER A 43 2.66 -6.96 -6.98
CA SER A 43 3.41 -8.01 -7.69
C SER A 43 4.18 -7.47 -8.89
N ASP A 44 3.54 -6.61 -9.68
CA ASP A 44 4.13 -6.00 -10.87
C ASP A 44 5.28 -5.04 -10.48
N ALA A 45 5.10 -4.23 -9.44
CA ALA A 45 6.15 -3.36 -8.93
C ALA A 45 7.35 -4.14 -8.38
N LEU A 46 7.13 -5.27 -7.70
CA LEU A 46 8.20 -6.15 -7.23
C LEU A 46 8.95 -6.80 -8.39
N THR A 47 8.23 -7.24 -9.43
CA THR A 47 8.82 -7.82 -10.65
C THR A 47 9.66 -6.78 -11.39
N PHE A 48 9.12 -5.57 -11.55
CA PHE A 48 9.81 -4.46 -12.18
C PHE A 48 11.05 -4.03 -11.38
N ALA A 49 10.94 -3.92 -10.05
CA ALA A 49 12.08 -3.62 -9.18
C ALA A 49 13.19 -4.68 -9.28
N GLN A 50 12.83 -5.97 -9.40
CA GLN A 50 13.79 -7.05 -9.62
C GLN A 50 14.53 -6.92 -10.95
N SER A 51 13.85 -6.47 -12.01
CA SER A 51 14.48 -6.28 -13.33
C SER A 51 15.64 -5.26 -13.33
N PHE A 52 15.65 -4.33 -12.36
CA PHE A 52 16.73 -3.36 -12.21
C PHE A 52 17.94 -3.86 -11.42
N ARG A 53 17.82 -5.00 -10.71
CA ARG A 53 18.89 -5.54 -9.88
C ARG A 53 20.08 -5.93 -10.76
N GLY A 54 21.24 -5.35 -10.46
CA GLY A 54 22.48 -5.62 -11.20
C GLY A 54 22.58 -4.91 -12.57
N VAL A 55 21.51 -4.28 -13.06
CA VAL A 55 21.48 -3.59 -14.36
C VAL A 55 21.63 -2.08 -14.20
N SER A 56 20.83 -1.46 -13.32
CA SER A 56 20.77 0.01 -13.25
C SER A 56 21.86 0.64 -12.39
N GLY A 57 22.55 -0.15 -11.56
CA GLY A 57 23.48 0.34 -10.53
C GLY A 57 22.82 1.21 -9.45
N LYS A 58 21.49 1.37 -9.49
CA LYS A 58 20.71 2.22 -8.59
C LYS A 58 19.79 1.39 -7.70
N PRO A 59 19.57 1.83 -6.45
CA PRO A 59 18.49 1.28 -5.64
C PRO A 59 17.11 1.66 -6.19
N THR A 60 16.08 0.90 -5.80
CA THR A 60 14.68 1.13 -6.19
C THR A 60 13.83 1.38 -4.96
N ALA A 61 13.02 2.45 -4.98
CA ALA A 61 12.01 2.77 -3.99
C ALA A 61 10.61 2.50 -4.55
N ILE A 62 9.81 1.70 -3.84
CA ILE A 62 8.39 1.50 -4.13
C ILE A 62 7.58 2.31 -3.10
N ILE A 63 6.91 3.36 -3.56
CA ILE A 63 6.01 4.21 -2.77
C ILE A 63 4.63 3.55 -2.78
N SER A 64 4.33 2.82 -1.71
CA SER A 64 3.07 2.11 -1.53
C SER A 64 2.04 3.03 -0.88
N ASN A 65 1.07 3.50 -1.66
CA ASN A 65 0.03 4.39 -1.18
C ASN A 65 -1.04 3.56 -0.47
N THR A 66 -1.08 3.67 0.86
CA THR A 66 -1.94 2.86 1.72
C THR A 66 -2.89 3.73 2.54
N ILE A 67 -3.91 3.08 3.09
CA ILE A 67 -4.82 3.65 4.08
C ILE A 67 -4.52 2.90 5.38
N LYS A 68 -4.16 3.62 6.44
CA LYS A 68 -3.90 3.02 7.74
C LYS A 68 -5.18 2.31 8.23
N GLY A 69 -5.07 1.07 8.71
CA GLY A 69 -6.22 0.29 9.15
C GLY A 69 -7.18 -0.11 8.03
N PHE A 70 -6.69 -0.22 6.79
CA PHE A 70 -7.53 -0.60 5.65
C PHE A 70 -8.26 -1.93 5.88
N GLY A 71 -9.54 -1.98 5.53
CA GLY A 71 -10.38 -3.16 5.62
C GLY A 71 -11.14 -3.32 6.95
N VAL A 72 -10.87 -2.47 7.96
CA VAL A 72 -11.60 -2.48 9.23
C VAL A 72 -12.16 -1.09 9.53
N SER A 73 -13.49 -0.98 9.57
CA SER A 73 -14.25 0.28 9.55
C SER A 73 -13.82 1.26 10.65
N PHE A 74 -13.63 0.79 11.87
CA PHE A 74 -13.29 1.64 13.01
C PHE A 74 -11.80 2.00 13.11
N THR A 75 -10.93 1.32 12.33
CA THR A 75 -9.48 1.59 12.29
C THR A 75 -9.05 2.33 11.03
N GLN A 76 -9.84 2.26 9.98
CA GLN A 76 -9.47 2.79 8.69
C GLN A 76 -9.37 4.32 8.70
N GLY A 77 -8.24 4.85 8.23
CA GLY A 77 -8.03 6.28 8.06
C GLY A 77 -7.85 7.07 9.36
N THR A 78 -7.70 6.41 10.51
CA THR A 78 -7.58 7.08 11.82
C THR A 78 -6.24 6.82 12.49
N TYR A 79 -5.64 7.87 13.07
CA TYR A 79 -4.36 7.78 13.76
C TYR A 79 -4.46 7.03 15.10
N LYS A 80 -5.66 6.99 15.71
CA LYS A 80 -5.91 6.44 17.05
C LYS A 80 -5.47 4.98 17.19
N TRP A 81 -5.55 4.23 16.09
CA TRP A 81 -5.22 2.81 16.05
C TRP A 81 -3.75 2.52 15.75
N HIS A 82 -2.85 3.50 15.93
CA HIS A 82 -1.42 3.20 15.88
C HIS A 82 -0.99 2.23 16.98
N ASN A 83 -1.50 2.45 18.19
CA ASN A 83 -1.19 1.70 19.42
C ASN A 83 -2.47 1.21 20.10
N GLY A 84 -3.59 1.17 19.37
CA GLY A 84 -4.88 0.78 19.92
C GLY A 84 -4.92 -0.73 20.19
N ILE A 85 -5.48 -1.11 21.34
CA ILE A 85 -5.76 -2.51 21.68
C ILE A 85 -7.26 -2.72 21.46
N ALA A 86 -7.62 -3.69 20.63
CA ALA A 86 -9.01 -4.02 20.37
C ALA A 86 -9.65 -4.75 21.55
N THR A 87 -10.91 -4.47 21.85
CA THR A 87 -11.74 -5.30 22.72
C THR A 87 -12.19 -6.57 21.99
N GLU A 88 -12.75 -7.53 22.73
CA GLU A 88 -13.30 -8.76 22.14
C GLU A 88 -14.38 -8.46 21.08
N GLU A 89 -15.25 -7.48 21.33
CA GLU A 89 -16.31 -7.09 20.39
C GLU A 89 -15.74 -6.46 19.11
N GLN A 90 -14.65 -5.69 19.26
CA GLN A 90 -13.96 -5.08 18.13
C GLN A 90 -13.19 -6.11 17.31
N LEU A 91 -12.62 -7.14 17.95
CA LEU A 91 -12.01 -8.28 17.26
C LEU A 91 -13.03 -9.07 16.44
N ARG A 92 -14.22 -9.33 17.01
CA ARG A 92 -15.32 -9.98 16.28
C ARG A 92 -15.73 -9.14 15.05
N THR A 93 -15.91 -7.83 15.25
CA THR A 93 -16.29 -6.91 14.16
C THR A 93 -15.24 -6.89 13.05
N ALA A 94 -13.95 -6.75 13.41
CA ALA A 94 -12.86 -6.74 12.44
C ALA A 94 -12.77 -8.06 11.67
N SER A 95 -12.98 -9.20 12.32
CA SER A 95 -12.94 -10.51 11.67
C SER A 95 -14.08 -10.67 10.67
N GLU A 96 -15.30 -10.24 11.02
CA GLU A 96 -16.45 -10.22 10.11
C GLU A 96 -16.18 -9.35 8.88
N GLU A 97 -15.65 -8.14 9.08
CA GLU A 97 -15.33 -7.21 8.00
C GLU A 97 -14.21 -7.72 7.07
N LEU A 98 -13.25 -8.47 7.62
CA LEU A 98 -12.15 -9.09 6.86
C LEU A 98 -12.53 -10.46 6.27
N GLY A 99 -13.75 -10.94 6.50
CA GLY A 99 -14.18 -12.28 6.09
C GLY A 99 -13.35 -13.41 6.72
N GLN A 100 -12.78 -13.18 7.90
CA GLN A 100 -12.00 -14.16 8.67
C GLN A 100 -12.88 -14.83 9.74
N ASN A 101 -12.62 -16.10 10.01
CA ASN A 101 -13.30 -16.81 11.10
C ASN A 101 -12.52 -16.62 12.41
N VAL A 102 -13.16 -16.03 13.43
CA VAL A 102 -12.53 -15.64 14.71
C VAL A 102 -11.92 -16.84 15.45
N GLU A 103 -12.49 -18.03 15.28
CA GLU A 103 -12.02 -19.28 15.90
C GLU A 103 -10.63 -19.73 15.41
N ALA A 104 -10.17 -19.26 14.24
CA ALA A 104 -8.89 -19.64 13.65
C ALA A 104 -7.68 -18.85 14.18
N ILE A 105 -7.89 -17.89 15.09
CA ILE A 105 -6.87 -16.94 15.57
C ILE A 105 -6.43 -17.24 17.01
N LYS A 106 -6.99 -18.28 17.65
CA LYS A 106 -6.57 -18.76 18.99
C LYS A 106 -5.46 -19.81 18.87
#